data_AF-A0A7W1SFZ0-F1
#
_entry.id   AF-A0A7W1SFZ0-F1
#
_cell.length_a   1.000
_cell.length_b   1.000
_cell.length_c   1.000
_cell.angle_alpha   90.00
_cell.angle_beta   90.00
_cell.angle_gamma   90.00
#
_symmetry.space_group_name_H-M   'P 1'
#
loop_
_entity.id
_entity.type
_entity.pdbx_description
1 polymer ?
#
loop_
_entity_poly.entity_id
_entity_poly.type
_entity_poly.pdbx_seq_one_letter_code
_entity_poly.pdbx_strand_id
1 'polypeptide(L)'
;MRNVHPSLPPKVRKLFDDGHYAEATFEAFKYLDKLVSRHSGFKDSGYKLMMAALDGDQTGKPRIQLTPLNEVSEVDEQKGFRFVFAGSVWAIRNPRGHEHSVNDDIDTCLDHLGFISMLIRRLESAGYV
;
A
#
# COMPACT_ATOMS: atom_id res chain seq x y z
N MET A 1 -13.85 13.37 -10.58
CA MET A 1 -13.02 13.49 -9.35
C MET A 1 -12.33 12.15 -9.11
N ARG A 2 -10.99 12.10 -9.08
CA ARG A 2 -10.27 10.88 -8.69
C ARG A 2 -10.35 10.69 -7.17
N ASN A 3 -10.67 9.48 -6.74
CA ASN A 3 -11.12 9.12 -5.38
C ASN A 3 -9.92 8.88 -4.43
N VAL A 4 -9.29 9.97 -3.96
CA VAL A 4 -8.15 9.92 -3.03
C VAL A 4 -8.63 9.69 -1.59
N HIS A 5 -7.97 8.79 -0.87
CA HIS A 5 -8.36 8.37 0.48
C HIS A 5 -8.18 9.50 1.50
N PRO A 6 -9.20 9.81 2.33
CA PRO A 6 -9.11 10.90 3.32
C PRO A 6 -8.10 10.65 4.43
N SER A 7 -7.73 9.39 4.70
CA SER A 7 -6.74 9.04 5.74
C SER A 7 -5.28 9.27 5.30
N LEU A 8 -5.04 9.62 4.04
CA LEU A 8 -3.68 9.98 3.61
C LEU A 8 -3.18 11.22 4.38
N PRO A 9 -1.89 11.26 4.77
CA PRO A 9 -1.35 12.38 5.51
C PRO A 9 -1.53 13.72 4.77
N PRO A 10 -1.80 14.85 5.46
CA PRO A 10 -1.92 16.16 4.83
C PRO A 10 -0.69 16.55 3.99
N LYS A 11 0.49 16.02 4.34
CA LYS A 11 1.73 16.19 3.58
C LYS A 11 1.63 15.68 2.13
N VAL A 12 0.90 14.59 1.89
CA VAL A 12 0.71 14.05 0.52
C VAL A 12 -0.01 15.08 -0.35
N ARG A 13 -1.10 15.65 0.16
CA ARG A 13 -1.85 16.70 -0.53
C ARG A 13 -0.97 17.93 -0.78
N LYS A 14 -0.23 18.39 0.23
CA LYS A 14 0.67 19.54 0.07
C LYS A 14 1.69 19.31 -1.05
N LEU A 15 2.37 18.16 -1.04
CA LEU A 15 3.34 17.82 -2.08
C LEU A 15 2.70 17.79 -3.48
N PHE A 16 1.50 17.22 -3.59
CA PHE A 16 0.77 17.18 -4.85
C PHE A 16 0.41 18.61 -5.35
N ASP A 17 -0.16 19.44 -4.48
CA ASP A 17 -0.58 20.80 -4.82
C ASP A 17 0.62 21.70 -5.19
N ASP A 18 1.80 21.43 -4.60
CA ASP A 18 3.06 22.11 -4.88
C ASP A 18 3.79 21.55 -6.15
N GLY A 19 3.24 20.52 -6.80
CA GLY A 19 3.81 19.91 -8.02
C GLY A 19 4.91 18.86 -7.77
N HIS A 20 5.14 18.47 -6.52
CA HIS A 20 6.09 17.44 -6.12
C HIS A 20 5.46 16.04 -6.23
N TYR A 21 5.15 15.64 -7.46
CA TYR A 21 4.36 14.45 -7.77
C TYR A 21 5.03 13.14 -7.39
N ALA A 22 6.34 12.99 -7.64
CA ALA A 22 7.09 11.79 -7.27
C ALA A 22 7.16 11.63 -5.75
N GLU A 23 7.35 12.73 -5.03
CA GLU A 23 7.40 12.77 -3.57
C GLU A 23 6.01 12.54 -2.95
N ALA A 24 4.95 13.06 -3.56
CA ALA A 24 3.57 12.80 -3.14
C ALA A 24 3.25 11.30 -3.25
N THR A 25 3.59 10.67 -4.39
CA THR A 25 3.50 9.22 -4.58
C THR A 25 4.30 8.47 -3.51
N PHE A 26 5.56 8.85 -3.32
CA PHE A 26 6.44 8.19 -2.35
C PHE A 26 5.91 8.27 -0.91
N GLU A 27 5.47 9.44 -0.47
CA GLU A 27 4.94 9.64 0.88
C GLU A 27 3.62 8.88 1.10
N ALA A 28 2.77 8.78 0.08
CA ALA A 28 1.53 8.01 0.18
C ALA A 28 1.79 6.50 0.36
N PHE A 29 2.75 5.94 -0.39
CA PHE A 29 3.10 4.53 -0.24
C PHE A 29 3.90 4.24 1.04
N LYS A 30 4.72 5.20 1.50
CA LYS A 30 5.37 5.13 2.81
C LYS A 30 4.33 5.12 3.95
N TYR A 31 3.21 5.82 3.78
CA TYR A 31 2.10 5.74 4.72
C TYR A 31 1.46 4.34 4.75
N LEU A 32 1.23 3.70 3.60
CA LEU A 32 0.76 2.31 3.54
C LEU A 32 1.73 1.35 4.25
N ASP A 33 3.03 1.47 4.00
CA ASP A 33 4.09 0.68 4.65
C ASP A 33 3.98 0.77 6.18
N LYS A 34 3.80 1.99 6.70
CA LYS A 34 3.59 2.23 8.14
C LYS A 34 2.28 1.66 8.66
N LEU A 35 1.18 1.74 7.90
CA LEU A 35 -0.09 1.12 8.30
C LEU A 35 0.09 -0.39 8.44
N VAL A 36 0.65 -1.05 7.43
CA VAL A 36 0.85 -2.49 7.45
C VAL A 36 1.79 -2.90 8.59
N SER A 37 2.87 -2.17 8.83
CA SER A 37 3.79 -2.44 9.94
C SER A 37 3.06 -2.32 11.29
N ARG A 38 2.27 -1.27 11.48
CA ARG A 38 1.49 -1.06 12.71
C ARG A 38 0.52 -2.20 12.99
N HIS A 39 -0.24 -2.64 11.98
CA HIS A 39 -1.28 -3.65 12.17
C HIS A 39 -0.74 -5.08 12.22
N SER A 40 0.38 -5.36 11.55
CA SER A 40 1.02 -6.67 11.60
C SER A 40 1.93 -6.87 12.82
N GLY A 41 2.44 -5.78 13.40
CA GLY A 41 3.44 -5.81 14.48
C GLY A 41 4.87 -6.09 13.99
N PHE A 42 5.08 -6.22 12.67
CA PHE A 42 6.40 -6.41 12.09
C PHE A 42 7.18 -5.10 11.98
N LYS A 43 8.51 -5.20 12.12
CA LYS A 43 9.45 -4.06 12.04
C LYS A 43 10.12 -3.93 10.66
N ASP A 44 9.88 -4.88 9.76
CA ASP A 44 10.33 -4.81 8.37
C ASP A 44 9.65 -3.68 7.61
N SER A 45 10.12 -3.42 6.39
CA SER A 45 9.52 -2.44 5.47
C SER A 45 9.43 -2.97 4.05
N GLY A 46 8.52 -2.40 3.27
CA GLY A 46 8.35 -2.66 1.85
C GLY A 46 8.08 -4.12 1.52
N TYR A 47 8.72 -4.66 0.48
CA TYR A 47 8.43 -6.01 -0.04
C TYR A 47 8.40 -7.08 1.07
N LYS A 48 9.43 -7.12 1.92
CA LYS A 48 9.54 -8.12 3.00
C LYS A 48 8.38 -8.00 3.99
N LEU A 49 8.02 -6.77 4.36
CA LEU A 49 6.89 -6.52 5.25
C LEU A 49 5.57 -7.01 4.63
N MET A 50 5.27 -6.61 3.40
CA MET A 50 4.02 -6.96 2.74
C MET A 50 3.88 -8.46 2.55
N MET A 51 4.99 -9.12 2.16
CA MET A 51 5.01 -10.57 2.00
C MET A 51 4.82 -11.31 3.33
N ALA A 52 5.31 -10.79 4.45
CA ALA A 52 5.15 -11.42 5.76
C ALA A 52 3.78 -11.12 6.39
N ALA A 53 3.32 -9.87 6.32
CA ALA A 53 2.08 -9.41 6.97
C ALA A 53 0.83 -10.11 6.42
N LEU A 54 0.78 -10.35 5.10
CA LEU A 54 -0.36 -10.95 4.41
C LEU A 54 -0.18 -12.45 4.12
N ASP A 55 0.87 -13.11 4.65
CA ASP A 55 1.11 -14.53 4.39
C ASP A 55 0.07 -15.43 5.05
N GLY A 56 -0.76 -16.09 4.24
CA GLY A 56 -1.73 -17.11 4.68
C GLY A 56 -1.33 -18.55 4.35
N ASP A 57 -0.21 -18.76 3.63
CA ASP A 57 0.15 -20.09 3.10
C ASP A 57 0.97 -20.93 4.10
N GLN A 58 1.63 -20.30 5.08
CA GLN A 58 2.68 -20.93 5.91
C GLN A 58 2.22 -21.39 7.30
N THR A 59 1.09 -22.08 7.44
CA THR A 59 0.67 -22.78 8.70
C THR A 59 0.02 -21.94 9.82
N GLY A 60 -0.40 -20.70 9.55
CA GLY A 60 -1.13 -19.88 10.53
C GLY A 60 -1.95 -18.76 9.88
N LYS A 61 -2.87 -18.16 10.66
CA LYS A 61 -3.65 -16.99 10.22
C LYS A 61 -2.70 -15.84 9.88
N PRO A 62 -2.88 -15.13 8.74
CA PRO A 62 -2.05 -13.98 8.42
C PRO A 62 -2.19 -12.90 9.49
N ARG A 63 -1.14 -12.10 9.71
CA ARG A 63 -1.19 -10.98 10.66
C ARG A 63 -2.17 -9.92 10.22
N ILE A 64 -2.30 -9.73 8.90
CA ILE A 64 -3.34 -8.95 8.25
C ILE A 64 -4.19 -9.88 7.41
N GLN A 65 -5.37 -10.21 7.96
CA GLN A 65 -6.37 -11.05 7.34
C GLN A 65 -7.40 -10.16 6.62
N LEU A 66 -7.37 -10.16 5.29
CA LEU A 66 -8.24 -9.34 4.46
C LEU A 66 -9.60 -10.00 4.18
N THR A 67 -9.64 -11.33 4.14
CA THR A 67 -10.85 -12.14 3.88
C THR A 67 -11.10 -13.13 5.02
N PRO A 68 -12.28 -13.73 5.15
CA PRO A 68 -12.55 -14.76 6.16
C PRO A 68 -11.68 -16.01 6.05
N LEU A 69 -11.17 -16.34 4.85
CA LEU A 69 -10.35 -17.53 4.55
C LEU A 69 -11.10 -18.87 4.74
N ASN A 70 -12.42 -18.87 4.55
CA ASN A 70 -13.25 -20.06 4.62
C ASN A 70 -13.34 -20.76 3.26
N GLU A 71 -13.37 -19.99 2.17
CA GLU A 71 -13.49 -20.49 0.79
C GLU A 71 -12.18 -20.39 0.01
N VAL A 72 -12.01 -21.24 -1.01
CA VAL A 72 -10.82 -21.23 -1.89
C VAL A 72 -10.62 -19.85 -2.53
N SER A 73 -11.71 -19.21 -2.99
CA SER A 73 -11.66 -17.86 -3.57
C SER A 73 -11.17 -16.80 -2.58
N GLU A 74 -11.50 -16.93 -1.29
CA GLU A 74 -11.07 -15.99 -0.24
C GLU A 74 -9.57 -16.16 0.07
N VAL A 75 -9.07 -17.40 0.03
CA VAL A 75 -7.64 -17.71 0.16
C VAL A 75 -6.86 -17.17 -1.04
N ASP A 76 -7.38 -17.37 -2.25
CA ASP A 76 -6.78 -16.85 -3.48
C ASP A 76 -6.78 -15.32 -3.50
N GLU A 77 -7.84 -14.67 -3.04
CA GLU A 77 -7.91 -13.21 -2.92
C GLU A 77 -6.88 -12.68 -1.91
N GLN A 78 -6.76 -13.29 -0.72
CA GLN A 78 -5.74 -12.94 0.27
C GLN A 78 -4.34 -13.05 -0.32
N LYS A 79 -4.06 -14.15 -1.03
CA LYS A 79 -2.78 -14.39 -1.70
C LYS A 79 -2.53 -13.39 -2.83
N GLY A 80 -3.56 -13.06 -3.60
CA GLY A 80 -3.50 -12.02 -4.64
C GLY A 80 -3.13 -10.67 -4.04
N PHE A 81 -3.81 -10.23 -2.98
CA PHE A 81 -3.50 -8.97 -2.32
C PHE A 81 -2.12 -8.96 -1.68
N ARG A 82 -1.61 -10.07 -1.15
CA ARG A 82 -0.22 -10.16 -0.72
C ARG A 82 0.75 -9.72 -1.82
N PHE A 83 0.56 -10.24 -3.05
CA PHE A 83 1.39 -9.85 -4.19
C PHE A 83 1.13 -8.42 -4.66
N VAL A 84 -0.12 -7.96 -4.67
CA VAL A 84 -0.47 -6.59 -5.05
C VAL A 84 0.17 -5.57 -4.10
N PHE A 85 0.09 -5.79 -2.79
CA PHE A 85 0.72 -4.92 -1.79
C PHE A 85 2.25 -4.94 -1.89
N ALA A 86 2.85 -6.13 -2.02
CA ALA A 86 4.29 -6.25 -2.15
C ALA A 86 4.81 -5.61 -3.45
N GLY A 87 4.13 -5.88 -4.56
CA GLY A 87 4.44 -5.32 -5.87
C GLY A 87 4.24 -3.81 -5.93
N SER A 88 3.20 -3.27 -5.28
CA SER A 88 2.94 -1.83 -5.25
C SER A 88 4.10 -1.08 -4.59
N VAL A 89 4.61 -1.56 -3.45
CA VAL A 89 5.78 -0.95 -2.81
C VAL A 89 7.05 -1.17 -3.62
N TRP A 90 7.26 -2.39 -4.14
CA TRP A 90 8.50 -2.72 -4.82
C TRP A 90 8.64 -2.02 -6.17
N ALA A 91 7.57 -1.95 -6.97
CA ALA A 91 7.58 -1.37 -8.31
C ALA A 91 7.37 0.16 -8.30
N ILE A 92 6.61 0.71 -7.36
CA ILE A 92 6.23 2.13 -7.38
C ILE A 92 7.03 2.90 -6.33
N ARG A 93 6.96 2.51 -5.06
CA ARG A 93 7.59 3.29 -3.98
C ARG A 93 9.11 3.20 -3.97
N ASN A 94 9.68 2.00 -4.17
CA ASN A 94 11.13 1.82 -4.04
C ASN A 94 11.95 2.61 -5.07
N PRO A 95 11.62 2.67 -6.38
CA PRO A 95 12.34 3.52 -7.32
C PRO A 95 12.37 4.99 -6.88
N ARG A 96 11.23 5.53 -6.44
CA ARG A 96 11.12 6.92 -5.94
C ARG A 96 11.88 7.18 -4.64
N GLY A 97 12.21 6.12 -3.88
CA GLY A 97 12.96 6.22 -2.63
C GLY A 97 14.45 5.96 -2.77
N HIS A 98 14.89 5.32 -3.85
CA HIS A 98 16.28 4.92 -4.07
C HIS A 98 16.96 5.68 -5.20
N GLU A 99 16.19 6.13 -6.20
CA GLU A 99 16.70 6.85 -7.36
C GLU A 99 16.33 8.34 -7.27
N HIS A 100 17.28 9.21 -7.63
CA HIS A 100 17.09 10.67 -7.55
C HIS A 100 16.44 11.25 -8.82
N SER A 101 16.39 10.48 -9.91
CA SER A 101 15.95 10.95 -11.23
C SER A 101 14.50 10.60 -11.55
N VAL A 102 13.79 9.93 -10.63
CA VAL A 102 12.38 9.55 -10.87
C VAL A 102 11.51 10.79 -10.75
N ASN A 103 10.83 11.12 -11.85
CA ASN A 103 9.86 12.19 -11.92
C ASN A 103 8.52 11.60 -12.36
N ASP A 104 7.46 12.03 -11.71
CA ASP A 104 6.08 11.70 -12.09
C ASP A 104 5.43 12.93 -12.72
N ASP A 105 4.65 12.73 -13.77
CA ASP A 105 3.66 13.73 -14.17
C ASP A 105 2.42 13.65 -13.26
N ILE A 106 1.53 14.64 -13.42
CA ILE A 106 0.32 14.76 -12.61
C ILE A 106 -0.58 13.52 -12.74
N ASP A 107 -0.69 12.96 -13.94
CA ASP A 107 -1.58 11.83 -14.23
C ASP A 107 -1.07 10.54 -13.59
N THR A 108 0.24 10.30 -13.70
CA THR A 108 0.96 9.19 -13.06
C THR A 108 0.80 9.26 -11.54
N CYS A 109 1.00 10.45 -10.95
CA CYS A 109 0.83 10.63 -9.51
C CYS A 109 -0.62 10.35 -9.08
N LEU A 110 -1.60 10.89 -9.81
CA LEU A 110 -3.01 10.67 -9.51
C LEU A 110 -3.42 9.18 -9.67
N ASP A 111 -2.85 8.45 -10.63
CA ASP A 111 -3.06 7.00 -10.77
C ASP A 111 -2.50 6.25 -9.56
N HIS A 112 -1.29 6.60 -9.11
CA HIS A 112 -0.70 6.04 -7.90
C HIS A 112 -1.49 6.39 -6.64
N LEU A 113 -1.98 7.63 -6.52
CA LEU A 113 -2.84 8.05 -5.41
C LEU A 113 -4.20 7.35 -5.44
N GLY A 114 -4.78 7.09 -6.60
CA GLY A 114 -5.98 6.27 -6.74
C GLY A 114 -5.73 4.83 -6.31
N PHE A 115 -4.62 4.24 -6.77
CA PHE A 115 -4.25 2.88 -6.45
C PHE A 115 -3.95 2.67 -4.95
N ILE A 116 -3.16 3.55 -4.33
CA ILE A 116 -2.88 3.46 -2.90
C ILE A 116 -4.15 3.65 -2.07
N SER A 117 -5.07 4.49 -2.55
CA SER A 117 -6.37 4.69 -1.92
C SER A 117 -7.23 3.42 -1.95
N MET A 118 -7.20 2.67 -3.06
CA MET A 118 -7.87 1.37 -3.15
C MET A 118 -7.28 0.37 -2.14
N LEU A 119 -5.96 0.31 -1.99
CA LEU A 119 -5.31 -0.59 -1.02
C LEU A 119 -5.63 -0.21 0.43
N ILE A 120 -5.65 1.09 0.75
CA ILE A 120 -6.07 1.57 2.07
C ILE A 120 -7.52 1.15 2.34
N ARG A 121 -8.45 1.41 1.41
CA ARG A 121 -9.86 0.97 1.52
C ARG A 121 -9.98 -0.53 1.78
N ARG A 122 -9.12 -1.33 1.14
CA ARG A 122 -9.12 -2.79 1.35
C ARG A 122 -8.74 -3.17 2.79
N LEU A 123 -7.81 -2.44 3.41
CA LEU A 123 -7.46 -2.59 4.83
C LEU A 123 -8.61 -2.12 5.74
N GLU A 124 -9.26 -0.99 5.43
CA GLU A 124 -10.37 -0.48 6.24
C GLU A 124 -11.56 -1.45 6.24
N SER A 125 -11.92 -1.99 5.07
CA SER A 125 -12.98 -2.99 4.95
C SER A 125 -12.70 -4.27 5.75
N ALA A 126 -11.44 -4.53 6.09
CA ALA A 126 -11.01 -5.64 6.93
C ALA A 126 -10.80 -5.25 8.41
N GLY A 127 -11.11 -4.01 8.80
CA GLY A 127 -11.05 -3.53 10.19
C GLY A 127 -9.68 -3.04 10.66
N TYR A 128 -8.77 -2.70 9.73
CA TYR A 128 -7.41 -2.23 10.05
C TYR A 128 -7.24 -0.71 9.95
N VAL A 129 -8.28 0.08 9.71
CA VAL A 129 -8.20 1.56 9.75
C VAL A 129 -9.43 2.13 10.43
#